data_AF-A0A6N2MYZ8-F1
#
_entry.id   AF-A0A6N2MYZ8-F1
#
_cell.length_a   1.000
_cell.length_b   1.000
_cell.length_c   1.000
_cell.angle_alpha   90.00
_cell.angle_beta   90.00
_cell.angle_gamma   90.00
#
_symmetry.space_group_name_H-M   'P 1'
#
loop_
_entity.id
_entity.type
_entity.pdbx_description
1 polymer ?
#
loop_
_entity_poly.entity_id
_entity_poly.type
_entity_poly.pdbx_seq_one_letter_code
_entity_poly.pdbx_strand_id
1 'polypeptide(L)'
;MAALTSINGGRCEAGDVHVIIGPMFAGKTTDLLRRIKSERSSGRNVAMIKSSKDTRYANDSVVTHDGLKFPCWSMLDLTSFRQKLGDDEYHKLDVIGIDEAQFFEDLYEFCCKAADHDGKTIIVAGLDGDYLR
;
A
#
# COMPACT_ATOMS: atom_id res chain seq x y z
N MET A 1 51.50 6.24 -2.37
CA MET A 1 50.28 5.77 -1.67
C MET A 1 49.09 6.36 -2.39
N ALA A 2 48.35 5.56 -3.15
CA ALA A 2 47.10 5.99 -3.76
C ALA A 2 45.98 5.84 -2.73
N ALA A 3 45.30 6.94 -2.41
CA ALA A 3 44.07 6.93 -1.64
C ALA A 3 42.95 6.40 -2.54
N LEU A 4 42.36 5.28 -2.17
CA LEU A 4 41.10 4.82 -2.75
C LEU A 4 39.98 5.60 -2.05
N THR A 5 39.51 6.66 -2.70
CA THR A 5 38.28 7.34 -2.32
C THR A 5 37.13 6.37 -2.55
N SER A 6 36.55 5.84 -1.47
CA SER A 6 35.31 5.06 -1.52
C SER A 6 34.21 5.98 -2.04
N ILE A 7 33.76 5.74 -3.27
CA ILE A 7 32.53 6.32 -3.79
C ILE A 7 31.36 5.73 -2.99
N ASN A 8 30.86 6.46 -2.00
CA ASN A 8 29.57 6.16 -1.38
C ASN A 8 28.47 6.47 -2.40
N GLY A 9 28.25 5.55 -3.35
CA GLY A 9 26.97 5.43 -4.03
C GLY A 9 25.97 4.94 -3.00
N GLY A 10 25.12 5.84 -2.51
CA GLY A 10 24.04 5.50 -1.59
C GLY A 10 23.23 4.37 -2.19
N ARG A 11 23.16 3.24 -1.49
CA ARG A 11 22.19 2.19 -1.81
C ARG A 11 20.81 2.83 -1.61
N CYS A 12 20.06 3.02 -2.69
CA CYS A 12 18.61 3.10 -2.56
C CYS A 12 18.20 1.76 -1.92
N GLU A 13 17.81 1.77 -0.65
CA GLU A 13 17.23 0.58 -0.06
C GLU A 13 15.97 0.27 -0.86
N ALA A 14 15.98 -0.85 -1.59
CA ALA A 14 14.83 -1.28 -2.37
C ALA A 14 13.65 -1.47 -1.43
N GLY A 15 12.47 -1.01 -1.83
CA GLY A 15 11.24 -1.28 -1.10
C GLY A 15 10.86 -2.76 -1.18
N ASP A 16 9.79 -3.12 -0.47
CA ASP A 16 9.26 -4.48 -0.41
C ASP A 16 7.79 -4.50 -0.82
N VAL A 17 7.35 -5.57 -1.47
CA VAL A 17 5.93 -5.82 -1.74
C VAL A 17 5.47 -7.08 -1.01
N HIS A 18 4.52 -6.92 -0.10
CA HIS A 18 3.88 -8.01 0.62
C HIS A 18 2.45 -8.19 0.13
N VAL A 19 2.04 -9.43 -0.11
CA VAL A 19 0.70 -9.73 -0.63
C VAL A 19 -0.07 -10.61 0.34
N ILE A 20 -1.32 -10.25 0.60
CA ILE A 20 -2.31 -10.97 1.40
C ILE A 20 -3.45 -11.34 0.46
N ILE A 21 -3.47 -12.60 -0.01
CA ILE A 21 -4.48 -13.10 -0.93
C ILE A 21 -5.39 -14.14 -0.26
N GLY A 22 -6.57 -14.33 -0.84
CA GLY A 22 -7.54 -15.34 -0.41
C GLY A 22 -8.98 -14.95 -0.76
N PRO A 23 -9.95 -15.85 -0.52
CA PRO A 23 -11.33 -15.62 -0.90
C PRO A 23 -11.99 -14.51 -0.07
N MET A 24 -13.18 -14.08 -0.48
CA MET A 24 -14.02 -13.21 0.35
C MET A 24 -14.20 -13.81 1.75
N PHE A 25 -14.28 -12.96 2.78
CA PHE A 25 -14.42 -13.33 4.20
C PHE A 25 -13.22 -14.02 4.86
N ALA A 26 -12.07 -14.16 4.17
CA ALA A 26 -10.84 -14.70 4.75
C ALA A 26 -10.09 -13.75 5.71
N GLY A 27 -10.68 -12.59 6.07
CA GLY A 27 -10.06 -11.64 7.01
C GLY A 27 -8.90 -10.81 6.46
N LYS A 28 -8.71 -10.75 5.13
CA LYS A 28 -7.59 -10.04 4.48
C LYS A 28 -7.47 -8.57 4.90
N THR A 29 -8.56 -7.82 4.84
CA THR A 29 -8.63 -6.42 5.27
C THR A 29 -8.23 -6.25 6.73
N THR A 30 -8.66 -7.17 7.61
CA THR A 30 -8.29 -7.17 9.03
C THR A 30 -6.78 -7.37 9.20
N ASP A 31 -6.20 -8.32 8.48
CA ASP A 31 -4.76 -8.61 8.52
C ASP A 31 -3.93 -7.45 7.94
N LEU A 32 -4.37 -6.84 6.83
CA LEU A 32 -3.76 -5.63 6.26
C LEU A 32 -3.77 -4.49 7.27
N LEU A 33 -4.92 -4.19 7.88
CA LEU A 33 -5.03 -3.13 8.88
C LEU A 33 -4.22 -3.41 10.14
N ARG A 34 -4.10 -4.67 10.57
CA ARG A 34 -3.22 -5.05 11.68
C ARG A 34 -1.76 -4.70 11.36
N ARG A 35 -1.29 -5.02 10.16
CA ARG A 35 0.08 -4.70 9.72
C ARG A 35 0.30 -3.19 9.63
N ILE A 36 -0.60 -2.46 8.97
CA ILE A 36 -0.51 -0.99 8.84
C ILE A 36 -0.47 -0.29 10.20
N LYS A 37 -1.27 -0.74 11.17
CA LYS A 37 -1.22 -0.22 12.55
C LYS A 37 0.12 -0.52 13.23
N SER A 38 0.67 -1.73 13.03
CA SER A 38 1.97 -2.10 13.59
C SER A 38 3.11 -1.22 13.04
N GLU A 39 3.12 -0.98 11.73
CA GLU A 39 4.11 -0.09 11.09
C GLU A 39 4.01 1.34 11.63
N ARG A 40 2.77 1.86 11.75
CA ARG A 40 2.52 3.17 12.35
C ARG A 40 2.98 3.25 13.80
N SER A 41 2.69 2.22 14.61
CA SER A 41 3.15 2.13 15.99
C SER A 41 4.67 2.04 16.12
N SER A 42 5.36 1.60 15.07
CA SER A 42 6.82 1.58 14.98
C SER A 42 7.42 2.91 14.52
N GLY A 43 6.59 3.97 14.38
CA GLY A 43 7.02 5.32 14.02
C GLY A 43 7.09 5.59 12.51
N ARG A 44 6.67 4.64 11.68
CA ARG A 44 6.66 4.81 10.22
C ARG A 44 5.43 5.59 9.75
N ASN A 45 5.60 6.41 8.73
CA ASN A 45 4.53 7.13 8.06
C ASN A 45 3.79 6.18 7.12
N VAL A 46 2.50 6.01 7.35
CA VAL A 46 1.68 5.03 6.63
C VAL A 46 0.53 5.71 5.89
N ALA A 47 0.20 5.18 4.71
CA ALA A 47 -1.03 5.48 4.00
C ALA A 47 -1.84 4.20 3.76
N MET A 48 -3.16 4.32 3.73
CA MET A 48 -4.08 3.25 3.40
C MET A 48 -4.92 3.68 2.21
N ILE A 49 -5.05 2.83 1.20
CA ILE A 49 -5.82 3.05 -0.02
C ILE A 49 -6.82 1.92 -0.15
N LYS A 50 -8.05 2.25 -0.58
CA LYS A 50 -9.07 1.28 -0.98
C LYS A 50 -9.61 1.66 -2.35
N SER A 51 -10.03 0.66 -3.12
CA SER A 51 -10.74 0.95 -4.37
C SER A 51 -12.12 1.52 -4.10
N SER A 52 -12.47 2.59 -4.80
CA SER A 52 -13.85 3.12 -4.83
C SER A 52 -14.75 2.33 -5.79
N LYS A 53 -14.19 1.44 -6.63
CA LYS A 53 -14.97 0.51 -7.46
C LYS A 53 -15.66 -0.56 -6.60
N ASP A 54 -15.19 -0.82 -5.38
CA ASP A 54 -15.89 -1.66 -4.43
C ASP A 54 -17.06 -0.92 -3.77
N THR A 55 -18.26 -1.12 -4.31
CA THR A 55 -19.50 -0.51 -3.81
C THR A 55 -20.23 -1.35 -2.77
N ARG A 56 -19.69 -2.53 -2.40
CA ARG A 56 -20.31 -3.43 -1.40
C ARG A 56 -20.35 -2.79 -0.01
N TYR A 57 -19.39 -1.90 0.27
CA TYR A 57 -19.26 -1.16 1.52
C TYR A 57 -19.02 0.33 1.21
N ALA A 58 -20.11 1.07 0.97
CA ALA A 58 -20.14 2.49 0.60
C ALA A 58 -19.70 3.43 1.75
N ASN A 59 -18.43 3.36 2.17
CA ASN A 59 -17.88 4.25 3.19
C ASN A 59 -16.47 4.73 2.81
N ASP A 60 -16.21 6.02 3.05
CA ASP A 60 -14.88 6.69 2.96
C ASP A 60 -13.90 6.24 4.07
N SER A 61 -14.12 5.06 4.64
CA SER A 61 -13.24 4.43 5.62
C SER A 61 -13.16 2.94 5.33
N VAL A 62 -11.97 2.36 5.52
CA VAL A 62 -11.86 0.91 5.67
C VAL A 62 -12.40 0.61 7.06
N VAL A 63 -13.66 0.15 7.09
CA VAL A 63 -14.33 -0.27 8.31
C VAL A 63 -14.08 -1.77 8.43
N THR A 64 -13.26 -2.18 9.39
CA THR A 64 -13.24 -3.61 9.76
C THR A 64 -14.62 -4.00 10.29
N HIS A 65 -14.99 -5.26 10.16
CA HIS A 65 -16.16 -5.84 10.81
C HIS A 65 -16.29 -5.46 12.31
N ASP A 66 -15.17 -5.20 12.98
CA ASP A 66 -15.09 -4.81 14.41
C ASP A 66 -15.24 -3.29 14.68
N GLY A 67 -15.67 -2.49 13.70
CA GLY A 67 -16.00 -1.07 13.90
C GLY A 67 -14.83 -0.10 14.00
N LEU A 68 -13.58 -0.57 13.85
CA LEU A 68 -12.39 0.28 13.83
C LEU A 68 -12.29 1.01 12.47
N LYS A 69 -12.30 2.34 12.50
CA LYS A 69 -12.08 3.19 11.31
C LYS A 69 -10.61 3.58 11.23
N PHE A 70 -9.96 3.21 10.13
CA PHE A 70 -8.64 3.75 9.77
C PHE A 70 -8.81 4.73 8.60
N PRO A 71 -8.25 5.96 8.66
CA PRO A 71 -8.32 6.90 7.55
C PRO A 71 -7.72 6.29 6.29
N CYS A 72 -8.43 6.36 5.17
CA CYS A 72 -7.98 5.80 3.90
C CYS A 72 -8.33 6.70 2.72
N TRP A 73 -7.58 6.54 1.63
CA TRP A 73 -7.86 7.15 0.34
C TRP A 73 -8.76 6.23 -0.48
N SER A 74 -9.97 6.69 -0.78
CA SER A 74 -10.89 6.00 -1.69
C SER A 74 -10.60 6.43 -3.12
N MET A 75 -10.13 5.51 -3.97
CA MET A 75 -9.56 5.86 -5.28
C MET A 75 -10.00 4.91 -6.40
N LEU A 76 -10.11 5.43 -7.62
CA LEU A 76 -10.39 4.62 -8.83
C LEU A 76 -9.12 3.99 -9.41
N ASP A 77 -8.00 4.69 -9.27
CA ASP A 77 -6.67 4.40 -9.83
C ASP A 77 -5.60 4.77 -8.79
N LEU A 78 -4.50 4.02 -8.76
CA LEU A 78 -3.37 4.25 -7.85
C LEU A 78 -2.39 5.31 -8.37
N THR A 79 -2.30 5.46 -9.68
CA THR A 79 -1.42 6.41 -10.37
C THR A 79 -1.70 7.87 -10.00
N SER A 80 -2.94 8.26 -9.69
CA SER A 80 -3.27 9.60 -9.19
C SER A 80 -2.97 9.82 -7.70
N PHE A 81 -2.55 8.79 -6.95
CA PHE A 81 -2.37 8.88 -5.50
C PHE A 81 -1.35 9.94 -5.10
N ARG A 82 -0.16 9.88 -5.71
CA ARG A 82 0.92 10.84 -5.45
C ARG A 82 0.49 12.28 -5.74
N GLN A 83 -0.21 12.50 -6.85
CA GLN A 83 -0.68 13.84 -7.22
C GLN A 83 -1.72 14.38 -6.21
N LYS A 84 -2.64 13.52 -5.74
CA LYS A 84 -3.68 13.93 -4.78
C LYS A 84 -3.14 14.16 -3.38
N LEU A 85 -2.16 13.36 -2.95
CA LEU A 85 -1.51 13.51 -1.66
C LEU A 85 -0.55 14.72 -1.64
N GLY A 86 0.09 14.99 -2.78
CA GLY A 86 1.17 15.96 -2.91
C GLY A 86 2.54 15.30 -2.77
N ASP A 87 3.51 15.79 -3.54
CA ASP A 87 4.84 15.19 -3.64
C ASP A 87 5.57 15.14 -2.29
N ASP A 88 5.56 16.24 -1.53
CA ASP A 88 6.25 16.30 -0.24
C ASP A 88 5.70 15.30 0.77
N GLU A 89 4.38 15.17 0.85
CA GLU A 89 3.71 14.22 1.74
C GLU A 89 3.93 12.78 1.27
N TYR A 90 3.91 12.53 -0.04
CA TYR A 90 4.22 11.20 -0.60
C TYR A 90 5.65 10.75 -0.29
N HIS A 91 6.63 11.65 -0.35
CA HIS A 91 8.02 11.29 -0.02
C HIS A 91 8.20 10.93 1.45
N LYS A 92 7.39 11.48 2.35
CA LYS A 92 7.42 11.12 3.78
C LYS A 92 6.89 9.73 4.06
N LEU A 93 6.07 9.15 3.17
CA LEU A 93 5.48 7.83 3.38
C LEU A 93 6.53 6.73 3.29
N ASP A 94 6.53 5.86 4.30
CA ASP A 94 7.35 4.66 4.36
C ASP A 94 6.57 3.41 3.91
N VAL A 95 5.26 3.37 4.22
CA VAL A 95 4.40 2.21 3.98
C VAL A 95 3.08 2.61 3.31
N ILE A 96 2.68 1.85 2.29
CA ILE A 96 1.38 2.02 1.61
C ILE A 96 0.61 0.70 1.66
N GLY A 97 -0.53 0.71 2.34
CA GLY A 97 -1.50 -0.37 2.35
C GLY A 97 -2.52 -0.20 1.22
N ILE A 98 -2.81 -1.26 0.48
CA ILE A 98 -3.78 -1.27 -0.62
C ILE A 98 -4.77 -2.39 -0.37
N ASP A 99 -6.04 -2.06 -0.16
CA ASP A 99 -7.12 -3.03 0.00
C ASP A 99 -7.95 -3.16 -1.28
N GLU A 100 -8.59 -4.32 -1.43
CA GLU A 100 -9.39 -4.69 -2.61
C GLU A 100 -8.60 -4.51 -3.92
N ALA A 101 -7.33 -4.93 -3.89
CA ALA A 101 -6.35 -4.64 -4.92
C ALA A 101 -6.71 -5.15 -6.32
N GLN A 102 -7.54 -6.19 -6.41
CA GLN A 102 -8.03 -6.73 -7.68
C GLN A 102 -8.83 -5.73 -8.54
N PHE A 103 -9.28 -4.60 -7.95
CA PHE A 103 -9.98 -3.55 -8.70
C PHE A 103 -9.06 -2.50 -9.35
N PHE A 104 -7.77 -2.50 -9.02
CA PHE A 104 -6.78 -1.56 -9.57
C PHE A 104 -6.03 -2.19 -10.75
N GLU A 105 -6.31 -1.70 -11.96
CA GLU A 105 -5.64 -2.13 -13.19
C GLU A 105 -4.18 -1.69 -13.25
N ASP A 106 -3.85 -0.61 -12.54
CA ASP A 106 -2.52 0.00 -12.47
C ASP A 106 -1.69 -0.47 -11.25
N LEU A 107 -2.14 -1.52 -10.55
CA LEU A 107 -1.48 -2.06 -9.35
C LEU A 107 -0.02 -2.44 -9.60
N TYR A 108 0.26 -3.16 -10.69
CA TYR A 108 1.61 -3.63 -11.00
C TYR A 108 2.58 -2.47 -11.21
N GLU A 109 2.21 -1.51 -12.06
CA GLU A 109 3.04 -0.34 -12.36
C GLU A 109 3.25 0.51 -11.10
N PHE A 110 2.20 0.71 -10.31
CA PHE A 110 2.28 1.42 -9.03
C PHE A 110 3.25 0.73 -8.07
N CYS A 111 3.14 -0.58 -7.88
CA CYS A 111 4.01 -1.35 -6.97
C CYS A 111 5.47 -1.31 -7.41
N CYS A 112 5.77 -1.53 -8.70
CA CYS A 112 7.14 -1.46 -9.22
C CYS A 112 7.73 -0.08 -8.96
N LYS A 113 6.99 0.99 -9.28
CA LYS A 113 7.48 2.35 -9.06
C LYS A 113 7.68 2.66 -7.58
N ALA A 114 6.69 2.39 -6.76
CA ALA A 114 6.73 2.75 -5.34
C ALA A 114 7.79 1.94 -4.57
N ALA A 115 7.96 0.65 -4.88
CA ALA A 115 8.95 -0.20 -4.22
C ALA A 115 10.36 -0.02 -4.82
N ASP A 116 10.52 -0.20 -6.13
CA ASP A 116 11.85 -0.27 -6.76
C ASP A 116 12.50 1.11 -6.92
N HIS A 117 11.69 2.16 -7.13
CA HIS A 117 12.20 3.52 -7.37
C HIS A 117 12.04 4.44 -6.15
N ASP A 118 10.92 4.35 -5.43
CA ASP A 118 10.64 5.24 -4.30
C ASP A 118 10.99 4.62 -2.92
N GLY A 119 11.46 3.36 -2.88
CA GLY A 119 11.93 2.69 -1.65
C GLY A 119 10.84 2.40 -0.61
N LYS A 120 9.57 2.29 -1.03
CA LYS A 120 8.42 2.15 -0.12
C LYS A 120 8.07 0.68 0.13
N THR A 121 7.63 0.38 1.34
CA THR A 121 7.00 -0.93 1.64
C THR A 121 5.53 -0.89 1.21
N ILE A 122 5.12 -1.79 0.32
CA ILE A 122 3.74 -1.92 -0.15
C ILE A 122 3.13 -3.18 0.45
N ILE A 123 1.95 -3.06 1.07
CA ILE A 123 1.20 -4.19 1.62
C ILE A 123 -0.14 -4.26 0.90
N VAL A 124 -0.32 -5.30 0.09
CA VAL A 124 -1.47 -5.45 -0.80
C VAL A 124 -2.40 -6.53 -0.25
N ALA A 125 -3.70 -6.26 -0.19
CA ALA A 125 -4.74 -7.24 0.07
C ALA A 125 -5.71 -7.33 -1.10
N GLY A 126 -6.01 -8.54 -1.56
CA GLY A 126 -6.90 -8.76 -2.70
C GLY A 126 -7.39 -10.20 -2.82
N LEU A 127 -8.31 -10.43 -3.74
CA LEU A 127 -8.80 -11.78 -4.04
C LEU A 127 -7.74 -12.59 -4.80
N ASP A 128 -7.71 -13.90 -4.55
CA ASP A 128 -6.90 -14.88 -5.29
C ASP A 128 -7.57 -15.38 -6.58
N GLY A 129 -8.87 -15.10 -6.73
CA GLY A 129 -9.69 -15.52 -7.87
C GLY A 129 -11.02 -14.76 -7.92
N ASP A 130 -11.81 -15.02 -8.95
CA ASP A 130 -13.17 -14.51 -9.08
C ASP A 130 -14.20 -15.58 -8.69
N TYR A 131 -15.50 -15.31 -8.85
CA TYR A 131 -16.55 -16.30 -8.55
C TYR A 131 -16.44 -17.59 -9.39
N LEU A 132 -15.75 -17.55 -10.53
CA LEU A 132 -15.59 -18.68 -11.44
C LEU A 132 -14.34 -19.51 -11.16
N ARG A 133 -13.33 -18.96 -10.46
CA ARG A 133 -12.27 -19.64 -9.70
C ARG A 133 -11.28 -18.63 -9.11
#